data_AF-A0A317C270-F1
#
_entry.id   AF-A0A317C270-F1
#
_cell.length_a   1.000
_cell.length_b   1.000
_cell.length_c   1.000
_cell.angle_alpha   90.00
_cell.angle_beta   90.00
_cell.angle_gamma   90.00
#
_symmetry.space_group_name_H-M   'P 1'
#
loop_
_entity.id
_entity.type
_entity.pdbx_description
1 polymer ?
#
loop_
_entity_poly.entity_id
_entity_poly.type
_entity_poly.pdbx_seq_one_letter_code
_entity_poly.pdbx_strand_id
1 'polypeptide(L)'
;MNISANSLVKICSLSFLITVLSSFLSVSLAADYSITLKGNNNESFDIGVITTKATEDNRTGYDIKWKTDQFEDHFLSMRPFKCLSGGEKLWCHTPYPYEIKRQLVGDDVTDLEYDLIFVWKPEGEYGINLWNGVYYQLEPTEFGWKGVMQDYDLNILGIPPAAGELRPILKKDLHESSTEDHFLPFIEIRKTQ
;
A
#
# COMPACT_ATOMS: atom_id res chain seq x y z
N MET A 1 36.79 -23.17 -79.61
CA MET A 1 35.87 -23.53 -78.50
C MET A 1 36.67 -23.58 -77.21
N ASN A 2 36.35 -22.65 -76.30
CA ASN A 2 36.52 -22.55 -74.83
C ASN A 2 37.70 -23.31 -74.16
N ILE A 3 38.71 -22.68 -73.52
CA ILE A 3 38.78 -21.73 -72.37
C ILE A 3 38.53 -22.37 -70.97
N SER A 4 39.62 -22.36 -70.15
CA SER A 4 39.76 -22.08 -68.70
C SER A 4 39.00 -22.95 -67.68
N ALA A 5 39.65 -23.73 -66.80
CA ALA A 5 40.45 -23.43 -65.58
C ALA A 5 39.63 -23.19 -64.29
N ASN A 6 40.05 -23.94 -63.25
CA ASN A 6 39.77 -23.89 -61.80
C ASN A 6 39.02 -22.68 -61.22
N SER A 7 38.05 -22.94 -60.32
CA SER A 7 38.10 -22.39 -58.97
C SER A 7 37.12 -23.10 -58.02
N LEU A 8 37.62 -23.46 -56.84
CA LEU A 8 36.85 -23.86 -55.67
C LEU A 8 36.01 -22.68 -55.18
N VAL A 9 34.72 -22.91 -54.91
CA VAL A 9 33.93 -22.03 -54.02
C VAL A 9 33.39 -22.88 -52.89
N LYS A 10 34.02 -22.72 -51.72
CA LYS A 10 33.55 -23.20 -50.41
C LYS A 10 32.22 -22.53 -50.11
N ILE A 11 31.16 -23.35 -49.97
CA ILE A 11 29.87 -22.92 -49.45
C ILE A 11 30.05 -22.67 -47.95
N CYS A 12 30.18 -21.41 -47.58
CA CYS A 12 30.14 -20.96 -46.20
C CYS A 12 28.66 -20.73 -45.84
N SER A 13 28.06 -21.73 -45.19
CA SER A 13 26.70 -21.65 -44.67
C SER A 13 26.71 -20.71 -43.45
N LEU A 14 26.47 -19.42 -43.69
CA LEU A 14 26.35 -18.41 -42.65
C LEU A 14 24.89 -18.37 -42.18
N SER A 15 24.57 -19.22 -41.20
CA SER A 15 23.29 -19.17 -40.50
C SER A 15 23.19 -17.84 -39.75
N PHE A 16 22.46 -16.88 -40.32
CA PHE A 16 22.15 -15.60 -39.71
C PHE A 16 21.09 -15.83 -38.62
N LEU A 17 21.53 -16.05 -37.39
CA LEU A 17 20.68 -16.20 -36.22
C LEU A 17 20.16 -14.81 -35.81
N ILE A 18 19.03 -14.38 -36.38
CA ILE A 18 18.34 -13.16 -35.98
C ILE A 18 17.80 -13.39 -34.57
N THR A 19 18.55 -12.96 -33.55
CA THR A 19 18.08 -12.88 -32.17
C THR A 19 17.17 -11.66 -32.09
N VAL A 20 15.87 -11.88 -32.23
CA VAL A 20 14.85 -10.86 -31.98
C VAL A 20 14.88 -10.55 -30.50
N LEU A 21 15.58 -9.47 -30.13
CA LEU A 21 15.61 -8.93 -28.78
C LEU A 21 14.27 -8.21 -28.53
N SER A 22 13.22 -8.99 -28.25
CA SER A 22 11.93 -8.45 -27.82
C SER A 22 12.11 -7.73 -26.49
N SER A 23 12.27 -6.41 -26.56
CA SER A 23 12.15 -5.54 -25.41
C SER A 23 10.67 -5.54 -25.01
N PHE A 24 10.34 -6.32 -23.98
CA PHE A 24 9.04 -6.22 -23.34
C PHE A 24 8.96 -4.87 -22.65
N LEU A 25 8.32 -3.90 -23.31
CA LEU A 25 7.81 -2.71 -22.65
C LEU A 25 6.70 -3.18 -21.70
N SER A 26 7.04 -3.33 -20.42
CA SER A 26 6.05 -3.49 -19.36
C SER A 26 5.31 -2.18 -19.20
N VAL A 27 4.26 -1.99 -19.99
CA VAL A 27 3.27 -0.94 -19.74
C VAL A 27 2.57 -1.32 -18.44
N SER A 28 2.91 -0.62 -17.35
CA SER A 28 2.15 -0.69 -16.11
C SER A 28 0.77 -0.09 -16.40
N LEU A 29 -0.24 -0.94 -16.54
CA LEU A 29 -1.62 -0.49 -16.70
C LEU A 29 -2.12 0.01 -15.34
N ALA A 30 -2.91 1.09 -15.36
CA ALA A 30 -3.70 1.49 -14.20
C ALA A 30 -4.50 0.29 -13.68
N ALA A 31 -4.50 0.08 -12.37
CA ALA A 31 -5.17 -1.00 -11.71
C ALA A 31 -5.92 -0.48 -10.48
N ASP A 32 -7.10 -1.04 -10.25
CA ASP A 32 -7.89 -0.75 -9.07
C ASP A 32 -7.67 -1.86 -8.03
N TYR A 33 -7.68 -1.47 -6.75
CA TYR A 33 -7.57 -2.38 -5.60
C TYR A 33 -8.62 -2.03 -4.55
N SER A 34 -9.32 -3.02 -4.00
CA SER A 34 -10.19 -2.84 -2.84
C SER A 34 -9.37 -2.86 -1.55
N ILE A 35 -9.69 -1.99 -0.61
CA ILE A 35 -9.10 -1.95 0.73
C ILE A 35 -10.12 -2.51 1.71
N THR A 36 -9.78 -3.61 2.38
CA THR A 36 -10.67 -4.28 3.33
C THR A 36 -10.00 -4.47 4.68
N LEU A 37 -10.60 -3.96 5.76
CA LEU A 37 -10.21 -4.33 7.13
C LEU A 37 -10.89 -5.63 7.52
N LYS A 38 -10.16 -6.48 8.23
CA LYS A 38 -10.56 -7.85 8.56
C LYS A 38 -10.41 -8.10 10.06
N GLY A 39 -11.42 -8.73 10.64
CA GLY A 39 -11.44 -9.12 12.04
C GLY A 39 -11.14 -10.59 12.29
N ASN A 40 -11.03 -10.94 13.57
CA ASN A 40 -10.80 -12.30 14.04
C ASN A 40 -12.06 -13.19 13.93
N ASN A 41 -13.26 -12.59 13.92
CA ASN A 41 -14.55 -13.30 13.94
C ASN A 41 -15.34 -13.09 12.63
N ASN A 42 -14.66 -13.06 11.49
CA ASN A 42 -15.20 -12.82 10.15
C ASN A 42 -15.72 -11.39 9.89
N GLU A 43 -15.41 -10.42 10.76
CA GLU A 43 -15.67 -9.01 10.46
C GLU A 43 -14.90 -8.60 9.19
N SER A 44 -15.55 -7.84 8.33
CA SER A 44 -14.99 -7.42 7.06
C SER A 44 -15.59 -6.09 6.65
N PHE A 45 -14.77 -5.05 6.59
CA PHE A 45 -15.18 -3.70 6.22
C PHE A 45 -14.44 -3.27 4.96
N ASP A 46 -15.17 -3.05 3.88
CA ASP A 46 -14.63 -2.58 2.60
C ASP A 46 -14.52 -1.06 2.63
N ILE A 47 -13.37 -0.54 3.03
CA ILE A 47 -13.22 0.87 3.42
C ILE A 47 -12.80 1.80 2.29
N GLY A 48 -12.41 1.28 1.13
CA GLY A 48 -11.96 2.14 0.04
C GLY A 48 -11.48 1.41 -1.20
N VAL A 49 -11.11 2.21 -2.20
CA VAL A 49 -10.52 1.74 -3.44
C VAL A 49 -9.26 2.55 -3.73
N ILE A 50 -8.18 1.86 -4.10
CA ILE A 50 -6.95 2.46 -4.62
C ILE A 50 -7.02 2.39 -6.14
N THR A 51 -6.72 3.50 -6.81
CA THR A 51 -6.51 3.52 -8.26
C THR A 51 -5.05 3.87 -8.52
N THR A 52 -4.32 2.98 -9.19
CA THR A 52 -2.93 3.22 -9.56
C THR A 52 -2.82 3.89 -10.92
N LYS A 53 -1.78 4.69 -11.10
CA LYS A 53 -1.45 5.36 -12.35
C LYS A 53 0.05 5.21 -12.60
N ALA A 54 0.40 4.81 -13.81
CA ALA A 54 1.79 4.81 -14.23
C ALA A 54 2.35 6.22 -14.15
N THR A 55 3.53 6.35 -13.55
CA THR A 55 4.30 7.60 -13.54
C THR A 55 5.66 7.35 -14.21
N GLU A 56 6.44 8.40 -14.39
CA GLU A 56 7.79 8.30 -14.93
C GLU A 56 8.70 7.50 -13.98
N ASP A 57 9.80 6.95 -14.51
CA ASP A 57 10.90 6.33 -13.73
C ASP A 57 10.54 5.11 -12.85
N ASN A 58 9.75 4.16 -13.37
CA ASN A 58 9.35 2.92 -12.67
C ASN A 58 8.58 3.13 -11.35
N ARG A 59 7.98 4.31 -11.17
CA ARG A 59 7.12 4.59 -10.02
C ARG A 59 5.67 4.43 -10.41
N THR A 60 4.86 4.04 -9.43
CA THR A 60 3.41 3.97 -9.60
C THR A 60 2.78 4.92 -8.61
N GLY A 61 2.15 5.98 -9.11
CA GLY A 61 1.33 6.87 -8.27
C GLY A 61 0.03 6.18 -7.91
N TYR A 62 -0.59 6.55 -6.79
CA TYR A 62 -1.90 6.05 -6.42
C TYR A 62 -2.79 7.14 -5.82
N ASP A 63 -4.10 6.95 -5.95
CA ASP A 63 -5.14 7.74 -5.29
C ASP A 63 -6.04 6.79 -4.49
N ILE A 64 -6.48 7.21 -3.30
CA ILE A 64 -7.45 6.45 -2.48
C ILE A 64 -8.80 7.14 -2.48
N LYS A 65 -9.84 6.41 -2.86
CA LYS A 65 -11.24 6.79 -2.67
C LYS A 65 -11.83 6.02 -1.48
N TRP A 66 -11.97 6.71 -0.36
CA TRP A 66 -12.57 6.16 0.85
C TRP A 66 -14.09 5.96 0.71
N LYS A 67 -14.60 4.83 1.20
CA LYS A 67 -16.03 4.51 1.34
C LYS A 67 -16.52 4.99 2.70
N THR A 68 -16.64 6.31 2.82
CA THR A 68 -16.97 7.00 4.08
C THR A 68 -18.38 6.72 4.59
N ASP A 69 -19.24 6.13 3.78
CA ASP A 69 -20.60 5.70 4.11
C ASP A 69 -20.64 4.59 5.17
N GLN A 70 -19.56 3.83 5.32
CA GLN A 70 -19.43 2.81 6.36
C GLN A 70 -18.90 3.38 7.69
N PHE A 71 -18.49 4.64 7.73
CA PHE A 71 -17.91 5.28 8.89
C PHE A 71 -18.91 6.19 9.61
N GLU A 72 -18.88 6.14 10.92
CA GLU A 72 -19.61 7.05 11.79
C GLU A 72 -18.70 8.20 12.23
N ASP A 73 -19.31 9.36 12.50
CA ASP A 73 -18.58 10.48 13.10
C ASP A 73 -18.52 10.32 14.62
N HIS A 74 -17.31 10.18 15.15
CA HIS A 74 -17.04 10.20 16.59
C HIS A 74 -16.11 11.36 16.91
N PHE A 75 -16.41 12.09 17.99
CA PHE A 75 -15.62 13.27 18.35
C PHE A 75 -14.39 12.89 19.14
N LEU A 76 -13.23 13.27 18.63
CA LEU A 76 -11.96 13.19 19.34
C LEU A 76 -11.43 14.62 19.50
N SER A 77 -11.38 15.11 20.75
CA SER A 77 -10.89 16.46 21.06
C SER A 77 -11.57 17.56 20.22
N MET A 78 -12.90 17.54 20.16
CA MET A 78 -13.76 18.49 19.41
C MET A 78 -13.66 18.43 17.88
N ARG A 79 -12.97 17.43 17.31
CA ARG A 79 -12.94 17.19 15.86
C ARG A 79 -13.65 15.88 15.54
N PRO A 80 -14.48 15.83 14.48
CA PRO A 80 -15.07 14.57 14.04
C PRO A 80 -14.00 13.71 13.38
N PHE A 81 -13.95 12.45 13.78
CA PHE A 81 -13.17 11.41 13.13
C PHE A 81 -14.11 10.37 12.56
N LYS A 82 -13.73 9.84 11.39
CA LYS A 82 -14.44 8.74 10.74
C LYS A 82 -14.02 7.45 11.41
N CYS A 83 -14.95 6.78 12.09
CA CYS A 83 -14.67 5.56 12.83
C CYS A 83 -15.60 4.40 12.43
N LEU A 84 -15.06 3.19 12.46
CA LEU A 84 -15.80 1.94 12.40
C LEU A 84 -16.10 1.47 13.82
N SER A 85 -17.31 0.97 14.06
CA SER A 85 -17.70 0.40 15.35
C SER A 85 -17.51 -1.11 15.37
N GLY A 86 -16.81 -1.60 16.39
CA GLY A 86 -16.58 -3.01 16.68
C GLY A 86 -17.24 -3.49 17.96
N GLY A 87 -18.30 -2.80 18.41
CA GLY A 87 -18.83 -2.95 19.76
C GLY A 87 -17.94 -2.18 20.74
N GLU A 88 -17.14 -2.89 21.54
CA GLU A 88 -16.39 -2.28 22.66
C GLU A 88 -15.26 -1.33 22.24
N LYS A 89 -14.84 -1.36 20.97
CA LYS A 89 -13.78 -0.49 20.43
C LYS A 89 -14.25 0.20 19.16
N LEU A 90 -13.81 1.44 19.01
CA LEU A 90 -13.91 2.22 17.79
C LEU A 90 -12.57 2.21 17.07
N TRP A 91 -12.61 2.07 15.75
CA TRP A 91 -11.44 2.09 14.87
C TRP A 91 -11.50 3.33 14.00
N CYS A 92 -10.77 4.36 14.37
CA CYS A 92 -10.87 5.69 13.76
C CYS A 92 -9.75 5.90 12.75
N HIS A 93 -10.12 6.27 11.52
CA HIS A 93 -9.16 6.63 10.48
C HIS A 93 -8.47 7.94 10.83
N THR A 94 -7.14 7.97 10.73
CA THR A 94 -6.33 9.13 11.11
C THR A 94 -5.53 9.58 9.88
N PRO A 95 -6.06 10.47 9.02
CA PRO A 95 -5.34 10.87 7.82
C PRO A 95 -3.93 11.39 8.13
N TYR A 96 -2.92 10.91 7.41
CA TYR A 96 -1.54 11.39 7.56
C TYR A 96 -1.48 12.90 7.26
N PRO A 97 -1.00 13.74 8.20
CA PRO A 97 -1.20 15.18 8.11
C PRO A 97 -0.11 15.93 7.32
N TYR A 98 0.98 15.25 6.95
CA TYR A 98 2.15 15.87 6.33
C TYR A 98 2.31 15.48 4.86
N GLU A 99 3.26 16.11 4.18
CA GLU A 99 3.58 15.82 2.81
C GLU A 99 4.05 14.36 2.66
N ILE A 100 3.52 13.67 1.65
CA ILE A 100 3.93 12.34 1.24
C ILE A 100 3.71 12.19 -0.26
N LYS A 101 4.51 11.35 -0.93
CA LYS A 101 4.53 11.28 -2.41
C LYS A 101 3.35 10.52 -2.98
N ARG A 102 2.77 9.59 -2.21
CA ARG A 102 1.74 8.64 -2.66
C ARG A 102 2.21 7.84 -3.86
N GLN A 103 3.39 7.23 -3.70
CA GLN A 103 4.04 6.41 -4.72
C GLN A 103 4.39 5.03 -4.19
N LEU A 104 4.20 4.02 -5.05
CA LEU A 104 4.74 2.67 -4.88
C LEU A 104 6.02 2.58 -5.73
N VAL A 105 7.12 2.11 -5.13
CA VAL A 105 8.44 2.03 -5.79
C VAL A 105 9.05 0.65 -5.57
N GLY A 106 8.98 -0.20 -6.59
CA GLY A 106 9.36 -1.61 -6.43
C GLY A 106 8.50 -2.27 -5.34
N ASP A 107 9.14 -2.83 -4.32
CA ASP A 107 8.47 -3.45 -3.18
C ASP A 107 8.20 -2.48 -2.02
N ASP A 108 8.64 -1.21 -2.14
CA ASP A 108 8.38 -0.19 -1.13
C ASP A 108 6.96 0.39 -1.29
N VAL A 109 6.10 0.03 -0.34
CA VAL A 109 4.72 0.49 -0.21
C VAL A 109 4.48 1.37 1.01
N THR A 110 5.54 1.90 1.63
CA THR A 110 5.46 2.65 2.89
C THR A 110 4.51 3.86 2.78
N ASP A 111 4.47 4.54 1.62
CA ASP A 111 3.54 5.65 1.43
C ASP A 111 2.09 5.21 1.61
N LEU A 112 1.74 4.02 1.13
CA LEU A 112 0.40 3.46 1.25
C LEU A 112 0.08 3.08 2.70
N GLU A 113 1.04 2.51 3.43
CA GLU A 113 0.89 2.22 4.86
C GLU A 113 0.58 3.50 5.67
N TYR A 114 1.18 4.63 5.32
CA TYR A 114 0.95 5.92 5.97
C TYR A 114 -0.46 6.48 5.75
N ASP A 115 -1.05 6.29 4.56
CA ASP A 115 -2.45 6.67 4.32
C ASP A 115 -3.45 5.70 5.01
N LEU A 116 -2.98 4.55 5.52
CA LEU A 116 -3.75 3.48 6.19
C LEU A 116 -3.54 3.44 7.71
N ILE A 117 -3.18 4.56 8.33
CA ILE A 117 -3.04 4.64 9.79
C ILE A 117 -4.38 4.90 10.48
N PHE A 118 -4.55 4.26 11.64
CA PHE A 118 -5.75 4.37 12.47
C PHE A 118 -5.37 4.64 13.92
N VAL A 119 -6.37 4.98 14.73
CA VAL A 119 -6.28 4.97 16.19
C VAL A 119 -7.49 4.22 16.72
N TRP A 120 -7.29 3.36 17.70
CA TRP A 120 -8.40 2.70 18.38
C TRP A 120 -8.69 3.36 19.73
N LYS A 121 -9.97 3.40 20.11
CA LYS A 121 -10.36 3.79 21.47
C LYS A 121 -11.51 2.92 21.98
N PRO A 122 -11.66 2.73 23.29
CA PRO A 122 -12.86 2.13 23.83
C PRO A 122 -14.13 2.92 23.45
N GLU A 123 -15.23 2.20 23.27
CA GLU A 123 -16.55 2.80 23.13
C GLU A 123 -16.90 3.57 24.42
N GLY A 124 -17.54 4.74 24.28
CA GLY A 124 -17.91 5.59 25.41
C GLY A 124 -16.81 6.50 25.97
N GLU A 125 -15.53 6.29 25.64
CA GLU A 125 -14.47 7.21 26.05
C GLU A 125 -14.49 8.52 25.24
N TYR A 126 -14.27 9.66 25.92
CA TYR A 126 -14.28 10.97 25.26
C TYR A 126 -12.98 11.26 24.48
N GLY A 127 -11.83 10.82 25.00
CA GLY A 127 -10.52 11.08 24.40
C GLY A 127 -9.96 9.89 23.63
N ILE A 128 -8.89 10.14 22.88
CA ILE A 128 -7.99 9.07 22.41
C ILE A 128 -6.75 9.01 23.26
N ASN A 129 -6.27 7.79 23.48
CA ASN A 129 -4.90 7.57 23.89
C ASN A 129 -4.03 7.49 22.63
N LEU A 130 -3.06 8.40 22.50
CA LEU A 130 -2.18 8.45 21.32
C LEU A 130 -1.24 7.23 21.21
N TRP A 131 -1.06 6.48 22.30
CA TRP A 131 -0.37 5.19 22.30
C TRP A 131 -1.18 4.07 21.61
N ASN A 132 -2.46 4.29 21.31
CA ASN A 132 -3.33 3.32 20.65
C ASN A 132 -3.27 3.43 19.12
N GLY A 133 -2.12 3.85 18.59
CA GLY A 133 -1.92 3.92 17.15
C GLY A 133 -1.91 2.57 16.51
N VAL A 134 -2.52 2.50 15.34
CA VAL A 134 -2.61 1.29 14.53
C VAL A 134 -1.94 1.55 13.19
N TYR A 135 -0.88 0.80 12.94
CA TYR A 135 -0.13 0.82 11.69
C TYR A 135 -0.22 -0.56 11.05
N TYR A 136 -0.71 -0.67 9.81
CA TYR A 136 -0.69 -1.96 9.12
C TYR A 136 0.60 -2.09 8.30
N GLN A 137 1.48 -3.00 8.73
CA GLN A 137 2.65 -3.35 7.93
C GLN A 137 2.23 -4.28 6.80
N LEU A 138 2.38 -3.83 5.55
CA LEU A 138 1.93 -4.52 4.35
C LEU A 138 3.02 -5.44 3.80
N GLU A 139 2.60 -6.65 3.43
CA GLU A 139 3.39 -7.64 2.74
C GLU A 139 2.75 -7.96 1.38
N PRO A 140 3.56 -8.12 0.31
CA PRO A 140 3.05 -8.44 -1.01
C PRO A 140 2.43 -9.84 -1.07
N THR A 141 1.41 -9.98 -1.91
CA THR A 141 0.75 -11.24 -2.25
C THR A 141 0.66 -11.36 -3.78
N GLU A 142 0.16 -12.49 -4.28
CA GLU A 142 -0.05 -12.69 -5.72
C GLU A 142 -0.97 -11.62 -6.35
N PHE A 143 -1.93 -11.07 -5.58
CA PHE A 143 -2.97 -10.17 -6.09
C PHE A 143 -3.08 -8.84 -5.34
N GLY A 144 -2.02 -8.38 -4.69
CA GLY A 144 -2.02 -7.13 -3.91
C GLY A 144 -1.22 -7.26 -2.63
N TRP A 145 -1.75 -6.81 -1.50
CA TRP A 145 -1.07 -6.82 -0.21
C TRP A 145 -1.96 -7.30 0.92
N LYS A 146 -1.33 -7.85 1.96
CA LYS A 146 -1.98 -8.09 3.25
C LYS A 146 -1.15 -7.42 4.33
N GLY A 147 -1.79 -6.92 5.37
CA GLY A 147 -1.08 -6.36 6.49
C GLY A 147 -1.61 -6.83 7.82
N VAL A 148 -0.70 -6.86 8.78
CA VAL A 148 -0.97 -7.14 10.19
C VAL A 148 -0.74 -5.84 10.96
N MET A 149 -1.64 -5.54 11.90
CA MET A 149 -1.51 -4.36 12.73
C MET A 149 -0.23 -4.42 13.57
N GLN A 150 0.34 -3.24 13.79
CA GLN A 150 1.39 -2.93 14.73
C GLN A 150 0.93 -1.73 15.55
N ASP A 151 1.28 -1.73 16.82
CA ASP A 151 1.01 -0.63 17.73
C ASP A 151 2.10 0.43 17.54
N TYR A 152 1.72 1.70 17.56
CA TYR A 152 2.69 2.80 17.54
C TYR A 152 2.17 4.03 18.30
N ASP A 153 3.09 4.89 18.71
CA ASP A 153 2.75 6.16 19.36
C ASP A 153 2.47 7.26 18.32
N LEU A 154 1.23 7.73 18.25
CA LEU A 154 0.81 8.84 17.38
C LEU A 154 1.52 10.15 17.72
N ASN A 155 2.11 10.30 18.92
CA ASN A 155 2.85 11.51 19.28
C ASN A 155 4.01 11.80 18.32
N ILE A 156 4.53 10.78 17.61
CA ILE A 156 5.53 10.96 16.54
C ILE A 156 5.01 11.91 15.44
N LEU A 157 3.71 11.89 15.18
CA LEU A 157 3.05 12.77 14.21
C LEU A 157 2.53 14.07 14.82
N GLY A 158 2.72 14.29 16.13
CA GLY A 158 2.24 15.50 16.81
C GLY A 158 2.99 16.78 16.42
N ILE A 159 4.21 16.64 15.85
CA ILE A 159 5.04 17.74 15.39
C ILE A 159 5.41 17.49 13.92
N PRO A 160 5.35 18.51 13.04
CA PRO A 160 5.81 18.37 11.67
C PRO A 160 7.26 17.89 11.61
N PRO A 161 7.58 16.89 10.77
CA PRO A 161 8.95 16.43 10.59
C PRO A 161 9.81 17.52 9.92
N ALA A 162 11.13 17.31 9.92
CA ALA A 162 12.04 18.21 9.23
C ALA A 162 11.72 18.28 7.72
N ALA A 163 12.01 19.40 7.07
CA ALA A 163 11.75 19.56 5.64
C ALA A 163 12.44 18.44 4.82
N GLY A 164 11.66 17.74 4.00
CA GLY A 164 12.12 16.60 3.20
C GLY A 164 12.02 15.23 3.88
N GLU A 165 11.73 15.17 5.19
CA GLU A 165 11.43 13.92 5.89
C GLU A 165 9.94 13.59 5.76
N LEU A 166 9.62 12.79 4.74
CA LEU A 166 8.23 12.47 4.40
C LEU A 166 7.67 11.27 5.20
N ARG A 167 8.54 10.50 5.85
CA ARG A 167 8.22 9.22 6.52
C ARG A 167 8.87 9.13 7.92
N PRO A 168 8.38 9.89 8.92
CA PRO A 168 8.95 9.94 10.27
C PRO A 168 8.66 8.72 11.18
N ILE A 169 7.66 7.91 10.88
CA ILE A 169 7.40 6.63 11.56
C ILE A 169 8.38 5.59 11.01
N LEU A 170 9.27 5.10 11.87
CA LEU A 170 10.30 4.14 11.52
C LEU A 170 9.94 2.76 12.09
N LYS A 171 10.58 1.71 11.56
CA LYS A 171 10.36 0.33 12.05
C LYS A 171 10.59 0.16 13.56
N LYS A 172 11.48 0.96 14.17
CA LYS A 172 11.73 0.93 15.62
C LYS A 172 10.59 1.49 16.47
N ASP A 173 9.69 2.24 15.84
CA ASP A 173 8.53 2.86 16.47
C ASP A 173 7.29 1.97 16.39
N LEU A 174 7.39 0.84 15.65
CA LEU A 174 6.36 -0.16 15.52
C LEU A 174 6.57 -1.27 16.55
N HIS A 175 5.49 -1.63 17.23
CA HIS A 175 5.44 -2.66 18.25
C HIS A 175 4.48 -3.77 17.84
N GLU A 176 4.84 -5.01 18.19
CA GLU A 176 3.96 -6.14 17.97
C GLU A 176 2.67 -5.97 18.77
N SER A 177 1.53 -5.96 18.08
CA SER A 177 0.21 -5.85 18.70
C SER A 177 -0.30 -7.22 19.17
N SER A 178 -1.09 -7.22 20.25
CA SER A 178 -1.91 -8.38 20.63
C SER A 178 -3.13 -8.48 19.73
N THR A 179 -2.96 -9.01 18.51
CA THR A 179 -3.98 -9.02 17.45
C THR A 179 -5.32 -9.63 17.87
N GLU A 180 -5.30 -10.56 18.82
CA GLU A 180 -6.44 -11.25 19.41
C GLU A 180 -7.35 -10.31 20.21
N ASP A 181 -6.77 -9.25 20.78
CA ASP A 181 -7.51 -8.25 21.57
C ASP A 181 -8.20 -7.20 20.69
N HIS A 182 -7.97 -7.21 19.38
CA HIS A 182 -8.48 -6.22 18.45
C HIS A 182 -9.47 -6.83 17.47
N PHE A 183 -10.52 -6.08 17.13
CA PHE A 183 -11.56 -6.57 16.21
C PHE A 183 -11.21 -6.33 14.73
N LEU A 184 -10.20 -5.51 14.42
CA LEU A 184 -9.69 -5.28 13.05
C LEU A 184 -8.16 -5.36 12.97
N PRO A 185 -7.52 -6.48 13.34
CA PRO A 185 -6.06 -6.56 13.35
C PRO A 185 -5.44 -6.76 11.96
N PHE A 186 -6.24 -7.00 10.93
CA PHE A 186 -5.74 -7.30 9.59
C PHE A 186 -6.29 -6.34 8.54
N ILE A 187 -5.50 -6.11 7.50
CA ILE A 187 -5.92 -5.42 6.28
C ILE A 187 -5.60 -6.27 5.05
N GLU A 188 -6.50 -6.25 4.07
CA GLU A 188 -6.32 -6.89 2.78
C GLU A 188 -6.55 -5.85 1.68
N ILE A 189 -5.56 -5.70 0.82
CA ILE A 189 -5.61 -4.85 -0.36
C ILE A 189 -5.54 -5.76 -1.58
N ARG A 190 -6.65 -5.89 -2.30
CA ARG A 190 -6.77 -6.86 -3.37
C ARG A 190 -7.09 -6.19 -4.69
N LYS A 191 -6.34 -6.53 -5.73
CA LYS A 191 -6.59 -6.07 -7.10
C LYS A 191 -7.99 -6.48 -7.52
N THR A 192 -8.78 -5.53 -8.00
CA THR A 192 -10.10 -5.78 -8.57
C THR A 192 -9.93 -6.24 -10.01
N GLN A 193 -10.74 -7.22 -10.42
CA GLN A 193 -10.74 -7.76 -11.79
C GLN A 193 -11.25 -6.75 -12.81
#